data_AF-A0A498FHS3-F1
#
_entry.id   AF-A0A498FHS3-F1
#
_cell.length_a   1.000
_cell.length_b   1.000
_cell.length_c   1.000
_cell.angle_alpha   90.00
_cell.angle_beta   90.00
_cell.angle_gamma   90.00
#
_symmetry.space_group_name_H-M   'P 1'
#
loop_
_entity.id
_entity.type
_entity.pdbx_description
1 polymer ?
#
loop_
_entity_poly.entity_id
_entity_poly.type
_entity_poly.pdbx_seq_one_letter_code
_entity_poly.pdbx_strand_id
1 'polypeptide(L)'
;MPSEAFFQYTHVEAGLVENVVLRPTDDTETYPSGWKYTLHLGTLDDLTLVRYDNSHEDTKGHEHHTAAGDMDGVGFPGMEELLVEFWASADEYWDVVGGDPPRPH
;
A
#
# COMPACT_ATOMS: atom_id res chain seq x y z
N MET A 1 -10.39 4.67 -24.42
CA MET A 1 -10.35 5.68 -23.35
C MET A 1 -9.19 5.28 -22.47
N PRO A 2 -8.16 6.11 -22.33
CA PRO A 2 -6.84 5.60 -21.98
C PRO A 2 -6.93 4.96 -20.60
N SER A 3 -6.63 3.66 -20.52
CA SER A 3 -6.35 3.00 -19.26
C SER A 3 -5.00 3.57 -18.79
N GLU A 4 -5.06 4.75 -18.17
CA GLU A 4 -3.93 5.58 -17.77
C GLU A 4 -3.25 5.02 -16.52
N ALA A 5 -1.91 5.15 -16.54
CA ALA A 5 -0.95 4.94 -15.47
C ALA A 5 -1.36 3.95 -14.36
N PHE A 6 -1.20 2.66 -14.68
CA PHE A 6 -1.06 1.62 -13.67
C PHE A 6 0.38 1.66 -13.14
N PHE A 7 0.56 1.95 -11.86
CA PHE A 7 1.84 1.80 -11.19
C PHE A 7 1.83 0.47 -10.43
N GLN A 8 2.80 -0.39 -10.74
CA GLN A 8 3.02 -1.62 -10.00
C GLN A 8 4.50 -1.79 -9.71
N TYR A 9 4.80 -2.02 -8.45
CA TYR A 9 6.12 -2.33 -7.94
C TYR A 9 6.04 -3.58 -7.08
N THR A 10 7.02 -4.46 -7.20
CA THR A 10 7.16 -5.62 -6.33
C THR A 10 8.63 -5.90 -6.10
N HIS A 11 9.00 -6.06 -4.84
CA HIS A 11 10.34 -6.43 -4.44
C HIS A 11 10.27 -7.51 -3.37
N VAL A 12 11.13 -8.51 -3.52
CA VAL A 12 11.21 -9.67 -2.64
C VAL A 12 12.67 -9.90 -2.30
N GLU A 13 13.00 -9.77 -1.02
CA GLU A 13 14.36 -9.94 -0.51
C GLU A 13 14.29 -10.28 0.97
N ALA A 14 15.28 -11.06 1.46
CA ALA A 14 15.44 -11.37 2.88
C ALA A 14 14.19 -11.92 3.61
N GLY A 15 13.27 -12.56 2.88
CA GLY A 15 12.01 -13.10 3.43
C GLY A 15 10.86 -12.10 3.52
N LEU A 16 11.09 -10.85 3.10
CA LEU A 16 10.08 -9.80 2.98
C LEU A 16 9.57 -9.67 1.54
N VAL A 17 8.32 -9.24 1.43
CA VAL A 17 7.62 -8.96 0.16
C VAL A 17 7.02 -7.57 0.26
N GLU A 18 7.56 -6.62 -0.49
CA GLU A 18 6.96 -5.30 -0.70
C GLU A 18 6.21 -5.32 -2.04
N ASN A 19 4.92 -5.03 -2.02
CA ASN A 19 4.05 -4.97 -3.19
C ASN A 19 3.24 -3.68 -3.17
N VAL A 20 3.35 -2.89 -4.25
CA VAL A 20 2.61 -1.64 -4.41
C VAL A 20 1.86 -1.70 -5.72
N VAL A 21 0.56 -1.46 -5.65
CA VAL A 21 -0.33 -1.37 -6.80
C VAL A 21 -1.16 -0.10 -6.66
N LEU A 22 -1.03 0.82 -7.61
CA LEU A 22 -1.81 2.05 -7.69
C LEU A 22 -2.51 2.14 -9.03
N ARG A 23 -3.80 2.49 -9.00
CA ARG A 23 -4.61 2.64 -10.19
C ARG A 23 -5.60 3.80 -10.04
N PRO A 24 -5.51 4.84 -10.87
CA PRO A 24 -6.58 5.82 -11.00
C PRO A 24 -7.88 5.14 -11.47
N THR A 25 -9.02 5.59 -10.97
CA THR A 25 -10.33 5.05 -11.34
C THR A 25 -11.40 6.13 -11.40
N ASP A 26 -12.27 6.05 -12.40
CA ASP A 26 -13.46 6.91 -12.53
C ASP A 26 -14.67 6.36 -11.73
N ASP A 27 -14.52 5.19 -11.12
CA ASP A 27 -15.56 4.57 -10.28
C ASP A 27 -15.59 5.23 -8.89
N THR A 28 -16.10 6.46 -8.84
CA THR A 28 -16.17 7.27 -7.62
C THR A 28 -17.26 6.83 -6.65
N GLU A 29 -18.16 5.95 -7.08
CA GLU A 29 -19.18 5.35 -6.20
C GLU A 29 -18.53 4.29 -5.30
N THR A 30 -17.66 3.45 -5.87
CA THR A 30 -16.92 2.42 -5.13
C THR A 30 -15.64 2.99 -4.49
N TYR A 31 -14.99 3.94 -5.15
CA TYR A 31 -13.72 4.55 -4.74
C TYR A 31 -13.81 6.09 -4.75
N PRO A 32 -14.43 6.71 -3.74
CA PRO A 32 -14.58 8.17 -3.66
C PRO A 32 -13.30 8.99 -3.82
N SER A 33 -12.14 8.42 -3.45
CA SER A 33 -10.81 9.00 -3.61
C SER A 33 -10.34 9.14 -5.05
N GLY A 34 -10.99 8.45 -6.00
CA GLY A 34 -10.56 8.34 -7.40
C GLY A 34 -9.39 7.36 -7.60
N TRP A 35 -9.05 6.57 -6.59
CA TRP A 35 -7.96 5.61 -6.62
C TRP A 35 -8.41 4.23 -6.19
N LYS A 36 -7.83 3.20 -6.79
CA LYS A 36 -7.83 1.84 -6.29
C LYS A 36 -6.39 1.47 -5.99
N TYR A 37 -6.09 1.08 -4.76
CA TYR A 37 -4.72 0.79 -4.38
C TYR A 37 -4.58 -0.37 -3.38
N THR A 38 -3.38 -0.93 -3.37
CA THR A 38 -2.90 -1.85 -2.34
C THR A 38 -1.40 -1.60 -2.16
N LEU A 39 -1.02 -1.17 -0.95
CA LEU A 39 0.36 -1.02 -0.51
C LEU A 39 0.59 -2.09 0.55
N HIS A 40 1.50 -3.01 0.33
CA HIS A 40 1.65 -4.17 1.20
C HIS A 40 3.14 -4.46 1.45
N LEU A 41 3.49 -4.58 2.72
CA LEU A 41 4.70 -5.21 3.19
C LEU A 41 4.31 -6.41 4.05
N GLY A 42 4.82 -7.58 3.69
CA GLY A 42 4.60 -8.81 4.43
C GLY A 42 5.81 -9.72 4.38
N THR A 43 5.67 -10.90 4.96
CA THR A 43 6.68 -11.97 4.89
C THR A 43 6.26 -13.05 3.89
N LEU A 44 7.20 -13.90 3.49
CA LEU A 44 6.92 -15.11 2.71
C LEU A 44 6.04 -16.14 3.46
N ASP A 45 5.88 -15.98 4.78
CA ASP A 45 5.06 -16.84 5.64
C ASP A 45 3.66 -16.23 5.88
N ASP A 46 3.17 -15.40 4.96
CA ASP A 46 1.85 -14.76 4.97
C ASP A 46 1.58 -13.82 6.17
N LEU A 47 2.63 -13.35 6.86
CA LEU A 47 2.47 -12.33 7.91
C LEU A 47 2.38 -10.94 7.25
N THR A 48 1.30 -10.21 7.51
CA THR A 48 1.20 -8.79 7.14
C THR A 48 1.91 -7.94 8.18
N LEU A 49 2.91 -7.17 7.74
CA LEU A 49 3.66 -6.24 8.59
C LEU A 49 3.03 -4.85 8.54
N VAL A 50 2.78 -4.37 7.31
CA VAL A 50 2.10 -3.11 7.02
C VAL A 50 1.27 -3.29 5.75
N ARG A 51 0.00 -2.90 5.75
CA ARG A 51 -0.80 -2.83 4.52
C ARG A 51 -1.72 -1.62 4.55
N TYR A 52 -1.74 -0.85 3.48
CA TYR A 52 -2.78 0.12 3.20
C TYR A 52 -3.59 -0.33 1.99
N ASP A 53 -4.90 -0.38 2.11
CA ASP A 53 -5.78 -0.63 0.98
C ASP A 53 -7.13 0.06 1.14
N ASN A 54 -7.90 0.11 0.05
CA ASN A 54 -9.21 0.73 0.03
C ASN A 54 -10.26 -0.17 -0.62
N SER A 55 -10.14 -1.49 -0.39
CA SER A 55 -11.01 -2.49 -1.04
C SER A 55 -12.50 -2.23 -0.82
N HIS A 56 -12.86 -1.57 0.29
CA HIS A 56 -14.22 -1.21 0.68
C HIS A 56 -14.34 0.28 1.01
N GLU A 57 -13.78 1.16 0.19
CA GLU A 57 -13.70 2.61 0.49
C GLU A 57 -15.08 3.24 0.76
N ASP A 58 -16.11 2.83 0.02
CA ASP A 58 -17.49 3.30 0.14
C ASP A 58 -18.14 3.02 1.50
N THR A 59 -17.69 1.98 2.21
CA THR A 59 -18.32 1.46 3.43
C THR A 59 -17.43 1.52 4.65
N LYS A 60 -16.13 1.27 4.49
CA LYS A 60 -15.13 1.28 5.54
C LYS A 60 -14.12 2.42 5.42
N GLY A 61 -14.06 3.08 4.27
CA GLY A 61 -12.97 4.00 3.96
C GLY A 61 -11.65 3.27 3.71
N HIS A 62 -10.55 3.93 4.03
CA HIS A 62 -9.21 3.38 3.87
C HIS A 62 -8.87 2.51 5.08
N GLU A 63 -8.24 1.36 4.81
CA GLU A 63 -7.85 0.37 5.80
C GLU A 63 -6.32 0.40 5.97
N HIS A 64 -5.85 0.37 7.22
CA HIS A 64 -4.43 0.24 7.57
C HIS A 64 -4.25 -0.96 8.49
N HIS A 65 -3.55 -1.98 8.00
CA HIS A 65 -3.22 -3.19 8.72
C HIS A 65 -1.77 -3.14 9.17
N THR A 66 -1.54 -3.48 10.44
CA THR A 66 -0.19 -3.63 10.99
C THR A 66 -0.08 -4.95 11.72
N ALA A 67 1.15 -5.38 12.02
CA ALA A 67 1.37 -6.54 12.90
C ALA A 67 0.73 -6.37 14.30
N ALA A 68 0.42 -5.15 14.73
CA ALA A 68 -0.22 -4.84 16.01
C ALA A 68 -1.76 -4.84 15.94
N GLY A 69 -2.35 -4.82 14.74
CA GLY A 69 -3.79 -4.79 14.52
C GLY A 69 -4.22 -3.95 13.32
N ASP A 70 -5.52 -4.01 13.05
CA ASP A 70 -6.18 -3.37 11.90
C ASP A 70 -6.90 -2.09 12.31
N MET A 71 -6.87 -1.09 11.43
CA MET A 71 -7.57 0.19 11.58
C MET A 71 -8.38 0.48 10.31
N ASP A 72 -9.69 0.67 10.50
CA ASP A 72 -10.61 1.06 9.42
C ASP A 72 -10.86 2.58 9.47
N GLY A 73 -11.18 3.17 8.32
CA GLY A 73 -11.54 4.59 8.23
C GLY A 73 -10.37 5.54 8.48
N VAL A 74 -9.14 5.14 8.15
CA VAL A 74 -7.97 6.02 8.27
C VAL A 74 -8.08 7.18 7.27
N GLY A 75 -7.53 8.33 7.65
CA GLY A 75 -7.52 9.50 6.76
C GLY A 75 -6.73 9.22 5.49
N PHE A 76 -7.22 9.74 4.36
CA PHE A 76 -6.51 9.67 3.09
C PHE A 76 -5.93 11.04 2.73
N PRO A 77 -4.62 11.25 2.94
CA PRO A 77 -3.98 12.54 2.62
C PRO A 77 -3.83 12.75 1.10
N GLY A 78 -3.95 11.68 0.32
CA GLY A 78 -3.64 11.64 -1.11
C GLY A 78 -2.66 10.51 -1.41
N MET A 79 -2.59 10.05 -2.66
CA MET A 79 -1.78 8.88 -3.00
C MET A 79 -0.28 9.06 -2.79
N GLU A 80 0.26 10.24 -3.12
CA GLU A 80 1.70 10.50 -2.98
C GLU A 80 2.12 10.52 -1.50
N GLU A 81 1.36 11.22 -0.65
CA GLU A 81 1.63 11.27 0.79
C GLU A 81 1.44 9.91 1.45
N LEU A 82 0.40 9.16 1.08
CA LEU A 82 0.19 7.79 1.56
C LEU A 82 1.33 6.84 1.14
N LEU A 83 1.86 6.99 -0.08
CA LEU A 83 2.98 6.18 -0.56
C LEU A 83 4.27 6.47 0.24
N VAL A 84 4.52 7.74 0.57
CA VAL A 84 5.64 8.14 1.44
C VAL A 84 5.48 7.57 2.84
N GLU A 85 4.29 7.65 3.43
CA GLU A 85 4.00 7.06 4.75
C GLU A 85 4.21 5.54 4.77
N PHE A 86 3.74 4.86 3.72
CA PHE A 86 3.95 3.43 3.56
C PHE A 86 5.44 3.07 3.47
N TRP A 87 6.21 3.78 2.64
CA TRP A 87 7.64 3.51 2.48
C TRP A 87 8.44 3.82 3.73
N ALA A 88 8.13 4.91 4.44
CA ALA A 88 8.75 5.19 5.73
C ALA A 88 8.49 4.07 6.74
N SER A 89 7.27 3.53 6.77
CA SER A 89 6.93 2.39 7.63
C SER A 89 7.60 1.09 7.19
N ALA A 90 7.72 0.86 5.87
CA ALA A 90 8.39 -0.32 5.33
C ALA A 90 9.91 -0.29 5.57
N ASP A 91 10.53 0.89 5.56
CA ASP A 91 11.97 1.05 5.82
C ASP A 91 12.36 0.60 7.22
N GLU A 92 11.48 0.77 8.21
CA GLU A 92 11.73 0.24 9.56
C GLU A 92 11.97 -1.28 9.56
N TYR A 93 11.34 -2.02 8.64
CA TYR A 93 11.53 -3.47 8.49
C TYR A 93 12.69 -3.81 7.57
N TRP A 94 12.89 -3.07 6.48
CA TRP A 94 14.02 -3.28 5.57
C TRP A 94 15.37 -3.02 6.27
N ASP A 95 15.46 -1.99 7.10
CA ASP A 95 16.64 -1.67 7.90
C ASP A 95 17.03 -2.82 8.84
N VAL A 96 16.05 -3.53 9.41
CA VAL A 96 16.29 -4.67 10.32
C VAL A 96 16.93 -5.85 9.58
N VAL A 97 16.57 -6.06 8.33
CA VAL A 97 17.13 -7.15 7.49
C VAL A 97 18.31 -6.69 6.64
N GLY A 98 18.64 -5.40 6.65
CA GLY A 98 19.70 -4.80 5.83
C GLY A 98 19.37 -4.78 4.34
N GLY A 99 18.09 -4.74 3.98
CA GLY A 99 17.63 -4.67 2.59
C GLY A 99 17.53 -3.24 2.08
N ASP A 100 17.63 -3.07 0.77
CA ASP A 100 17.57 -1.77 0.08
C ASP A 100 16.64 -1.91 -1.15
N PRO A 101 15.32 -1.85 -0.95
CA PRO A 101 14.35 -2.04 -2.03
C PRO A 101 14.55 -0.97 -3.12
N PRO A 102 14.73 -1.35 -4.40
CA PRO A 102 14.96 -0.40 -5.49
C PRO A 102 13.63 0.25 -5.92
N ARG A 103 13.08 1.09 -5.05
CA ARG A 103 11.81 1.79 -5.28
C ARG A 103 11.98 2.78 -6.44
N PRO A 104 11.03 2.81 -7.39
CA PRO A 104 11.08 3.77 -8.48
C PRO A 104 10.81 5.19 -7.95
N HIS A 105 11.63 6.14 -8.41
CA HIS A 105 11.51 7.57 -8.13
C HIS A 105 10.45 8.24 -9.01
#